data_AF-A0A9E2N4Q6-F1
#
_entry.id   AF-A0A9E2N4Q6-F1
#
_cell.length_a   1.000
_cell.length_b   1.000
_cell.length_c   1.000
_cell.angle_alpha   90.00
_cell.angle_beta   90.00
_cell.angle_gamma   90.00
#
_symmetry.space_group_name_H-M   'P 1'
#
loop_
_entity.id
_entity.type
_entity.pdbx_description
1 polymer ?
#
loop_
_entity_poly.entity_id
_entity_poly.type
_entity_poly.pdbx_seq_one_letter_code
_entity_poly.pdbx_strand_id
1 'polypeptide(L)'
;MARYRMPEHIVRHSEAVCAVALHLTRRLNAEGRELSEPLVLASALLHDIAKLHCLNRRLDHALTGAKLLRKLGYPEIASVVRQHVRLSGSRPPGRVAEAEIVHYADKRVVDDRIATLSERLDYIRRRYCRTPEALVWLEKWSASAYRLEQDIFDLLPGSPNNLATLCMK
;
A
#
# COMPACT_ATOMS: atom_id res chain seq x y z
N MET A 1 7.02 -15.18 -1.39
CA MET A 1 6.90 -15.19 0.08
C MET A 1 7.48 -16.46 0.73
N ALA A 2 7.03 -17.68 0.38
CA ALA A 2 7.50 -18.94 0.99
C ALA A 2 9.02 -19.15 0.96
N ARG A 3 9.68 -18.92 -0.20
CA ARG A 3 11.15 -19.01 -0.35
C ARG A 3 11.92 -18.16 0.67
N TYR A 4 11.35 -17.04 1.10
CA TYR A 4 11.96 -16.10 2.04
C TYR A 4 11.50 -16.32 3.48
N ARG A 5 10.73 -17.40 3.74
CA ARG A 5 10.20 -17.78 5.06
C ARG A 5 9.48 -16.61 5.74
N MET A 6 8.71 -15.87 4.95
CA MET A 6 7.94 -14.76 5.48
C MET A 6 6.90 -15.28 6.49
N PRO A 7 6.78 -14.66 7.68
CA PRO A 7 5.78 -15.02 8.68
C PRO A 7 4.37 -15.01 8.09
N GLU A 8 3.52 -15.93 8.54
CA GLU A 8 2.16 -16.10 8.05
C GLU A 8 1.33 -14.82 8.13
N HIS A 9 1.47 -14.04 9.22
CA HIS A 9 0.76 -12.77 9.36
C HIS A 9 1.17 -11.72 8.29
N ILE A 10 2.41 -11.75 7.79
CA ILE A 10 2.84 -10.87 6.69
C ILE A 10 2.26 -11.36 5.35
N VAL A 11 2.14 -12.67 5.18
CA VAL A 11 1.49 -13.26 4.00
C VAL A 11 0.01 -12.86 3.96
N ARG A 12 -0.75 -13.08 5.05
CA ARG A 12 -2.16 -12.70 5.14
C ARG A 12 -2.37 -11.19 4.96
N HIS A 13 -1.49 -10.37 5.53
CA HIS A 13 -1.49 -8.93 5.26
C HIS A 13 -1.35 -8.64 3.77
N SER A 14 -0.36 -9.25 3.10
CA SER A 14 -0.10 -9.03 1.67
C SER A 14 -1.27 -9.51 0.79
N GLU A 15 -1.95 -10.58 1.18
CA GLU A 15 -3.16 -11.07 0.51
C GLU A 15 -4.33 -10.09 0.65
N ALA A 16 -4.57 -9.57 1.85
CA ALA A 16 -5.59 -8.55 2.09
C ALA A 16 -5.30 -7.25 1.31
N VAL A 17 -4.04 -6.81 1.28
CA VAL A 17 -3.61 -5.66 0.47
C VAL A 17 -3.83 -5.92 -1.02
N CYS A 18 -3.50 -7.13 -1.50
CA CYS A 18 -3.74 -7.53 -2.89
C CYS A 18 -5.23 -7.50 -3.25
N ALA A 19 -6.11 -7.96 -2.37
CA ALA A 19 -7.55 -7.94 -2.59
C ALA A 19 -8.07 -6.50 -2.77
N VAL A 20 -7.68 -5.58 -1.88
CA VAL A 20 -8.05 -4.15 -1.99
C VAL A 20 -7.47 -3.52 -3.25
N ALA A 21 -6.20 -3.78 -3.54
CA ALA A 21 -5.51 -3.22 -4.69
C ALA A 21 -6.17 -3.65 -6.01
N LEU A 22 -6.45 -4.95 -6.18
CA LEU A 22 -7.13 -5.46 -7.37
C LEU A 22 -8.56 -4.98 -7.51
N HIS A 23 -9.30 -4.86 -6.40
CA HIS A 23 -10.64 -4.29 -6.42
C HIS A 23 -10.63 -2.86 -6.98
N LEU A 24 -9.75 -2.00 -6.47
CA LEU A 24 -9.59 -0.63 -6.94
C LEU A 24 -9.13 -0.58 -8.40
N THR A 25 -8.14 -1.39 -8.78
CA THR A 25 -7.63 -1.47 -10.15
C THR A 25 -8.73 -1.83 -11.14
N ARG A 26 -9.53 -2.86 -10.85
CA ARG A 26 -10.64 -3.28 -11.73
C ARG A 26 -11.71 -2.22 -11.83
N ARG A 27 -12.06 -1.58 -10.71
CA ARG A 27 -13.01 -0.46 -10.69
C ARG A 27 -12.52 0.70 -11.55
N LEU A 28 -11.25 1.08 -11.42
CA LEU A 28 -10.65 2.16 -12.21
C LEU A 28 -10.58 1.79 -13.70
N ASN A 29 -10.23 0.55 -14.01
CA ASN A 29 -10.20 0.09 -15.40
C ASN A 29 -11.60 0.07 -16.03
N ALA A 30 -12.65 -0.22 -15.26
CA ALA A 30 -14.03 -0.09 -15.72
C ALA A 30 -14.44 1.37 -16.03
N GLU A 31 -13.81 2.36 -15.40
CA GLU A 31 -13.96 3.79 -15.72
C GLU A 31 -12.98 4.26 -16.83
N GLY A 32 -12.38 3.33 -17.58
CA GLY A 32 -11.51 3.64 -18.73
C GLY A 32 -10.05 3.91 -18.39
N ARG A 33 -9.59 3.57 -17.18
CA ARG A 33 -8.15 3.57 -16.85
C ARG A 33 -7.47 2.32 -17.43
N GLU A 34 -6.16 2.41 -17.63
CA GLU A 34 -5.35 1.33 -18.19
C GLU A 34 -4.27 0.87 -17.20
N LEU A 35 -4.68 0.48 -15.99
CA LEU A 35 -3.78 -0.02 -14.97
C LEU A 35 -3.49 -1.50 -15.19
N SER A 36 -2.22 -1.91 -15.04
CA SER A 36 -1.83 -3.30 -15.19
C SER A 36 -2.21 -4.14 -13.96
N GLU A 37 -3.30 -4.91 -14.07
CA GLU A 37 -3.71 -5.87 -13.02
C GLU A 37 -2.59 -6.86 -12.62
N PRO A 38 -1.83 -7.48 -13.56
CA PRO A 38 -0.73 -8.38 -13.19
C PRO A 38 0.37 -7.68 -12.40
N LEU A 39 0.70 -6.43 -12.75
CA LEU A 39 1.71 -5.65 -12.03
C LEU A 39 1.25 -5.29 -10.62
N VAL A 40 -0.01 -4.88 -10.45
CA VAL A 40 -0.62 -4.59 -9.15
C VAL A 40 -0.66 -5.84 -8.28
N LEU A 41 -1.13 -6.96 -8.82
CA LEU A 41 -1.18 -8.26 -8.14
C LEU A 41 0.19 -8.63 -7.59
N ALA A 42 1.20 -8.68 -8.45
CA ALA A 42 2.53 -9.11 -8.06
C ALA A 42 3.16 -8.14 -7.06
N SER A 43 2.98 -6.83 -7.25
CA SER A 43 3.54 -5.81 -6.38
C SER A 43 2.88 -5.81 -5.00
N ALA A 44 1.56 -5.98 -4.91
CA ALA A 44 0.84 -6.07 -3.65
C ALA A 44 1.25 -7.33 -2.86
N LEU A 45 1.38 -8.49 -3.52
CA LEU A 45 1.81 -9.73 -2.85
C LEU A 45 3.28 -9.69 -2.39
N LEU A 46 4.12 -8.85 -3.00
CA LEU A 46 5.56 -8.80 -2.76
C LEU A 46 6.03 -7.54 -2.05
N HIS A 47 5.15 -6.57 -1.73
CA HIS A 47 5.55 -5.26 -1.19
C HIS A 47 6.40 -5.39 0.08
N ASP A 48 6.05 -6.34 0.94
CA ASP A 48 6.68 -6.59 2.24
C ASP A 48 7.75 -7.70 2.22
N ILE A 49 8.21 -8.16 1.04
CA ILE A 49 9.13 -9.30 0.91
C ILE A 49 10.46 -9.16 1.69
N ALA A 50 10.85 -7.93 2.03
CA ALA A 50 12.07 -7.64 2.80
C ALA A 50 11.80 -7.25 4.27
N LYS A 51 10.54 -7.16 4.72
CA LYS A 51 10.17 -6.60 6.04
C LYS A 51 10.85 -7.33 7.19
N LEU A 52 10.83 -8.66 7.18
CA LEU A 52 11.46 -9.49 8.21
C LEU A 52 12.98 -9.23 8.30
N HIS A 53 13.66 -9.12 7.16
CA HIS A 53 15.09 -8.85 7.11
C HIS A 53 15.45 -7.47 7.68
N CYS A 54 14.59 -6.48 7.43
CA CYS A 54 14.84 -5.08 7.77
C CYS A 54 14.47 -4.72 9.22
N LEU A 55 13.49 -5.41 9.82
CA LEU A 55 12.96 -5.15 11.17
C LEU A 55 14.05 -4.96 12.23
N ASN A 56 15.00 -5.89 12.32
CA ASN A 56 16.08 -5.84 13.33
C ASN A 56 17.29 -5.00 12.92
N ARG A 57 17.30 -4.47 11.68
CA ARG A 57 18.45 -3.80 11.08
C ARG A 57 18.22 -2.31 10.81
N ARG A 58 17.02 -1.80 11.13
CA ARG A 58 16.59 -0.41 10.86
C ARG A 58 16.81 0.00 9.39
N LEU A 59 16.61 -0.95 8.48
CA LEU A 59 16.70 -0.72 7.04
C LEU A 59 15.32 -0.35 6.48
N ASP A 60 15.31 0.41 5.38
CA ASP A 60 14.10 0.64 4.61
C ASP A 60 13.72 -0.64 3.84
N HIS A 61 12.60 -1.25 4.20
CA HIS A 61 12.15 -2.51 3.60
C HIS A 61 11.59 -2.33 2.18
N ALA A 62 11.03 -1.18 1.84
CA ALA A 62 10.57 -0.90 0.47
C ALA A 62 11.77 -0.84 -0.48
N LEU A 63 12.83 -0.11 -0.11
CA LEU A 63 14.05 -0.02 -0.91
C LEU A 63 14.81 -1.34 -0.96
N THR A 64 14.89 -2.05 0.17
CA THR A 64 15.55 -3.36 0.24
C THR A 64 14.80 -4.40 -0.60
N GLY A 65 13.47 -4.44 -0.52
CA GLY A 65 12.60 -5.31 -1.32
C GLY A 65 12.72 -5.01 -2.80
N ALA A 66 12.71 -3.73 -3.19
CA ALA A 66 12.92 -3.34 -4.59
C ALA A 66 14.30 -3.74 -5.12
N LYS A 67 15.37 -3.58 -4.33
CA LYS A 67 16.71 -4.04 -4.70
C LYS A 67 16.76 -5.55 -4.92
N LEU A 68 16.08 -6.31 -4.06
CA LEU A 68 15.94 -7.77 -4.20
C LEU A 68 15.20 -8.12 -5.49
N LEU A 69 14.04 -7.53 -5.74
CA LEU A 69 13.20 -7.82 -6.91
C LEU A 69 13.92 -7.50 -8.22
N ARG A 70 14.70 -6.41 -8.30
CA ARG A 70 15.57 -6.14 -9.45
C ARG A 70 16.59 -7.22 -9.69
N LYS A 71 17.26 -7.70 -8.63
CA LYS A 71 18.24 -8.81 -8.74
C LYS A 71 17.61 -10.11 -9.20
N LEU A 72 16.32 -10.31 -8.94
CA LEU A 72 15.56 -11.48 -9.37
C LEU A 72 15.00 -11.35 -10.80
N GLY A 73 15.24 -10.22 -11.48
CA GLY A 73 14.74 -9.99 -12.84
C GLY A 73 13.35 -9.35 -12.92
N TYR A 74 12.87 -8.72 -11.84
CA TYR A 74 11.55 -8.09 -11.78
C TYR A 74 11.63 -6.56 -11.58
N PRO A 75 12.18 -5.80 -12.54
CA PRO A 75 12.41 -4.36 -12.38
C PRO A 75 11.11 -3.54 -12.29
N GLU A 76 10.05 -3.95 -12.98
CA GLU A 76 8.74 -3.27 -12.97
C GLU A 76 8.08 -3.41 -11.61
N ILE A 77 8.01 -4.63 -11.06
CA ILE A 77 7.51 -4.89 -9.70
C ILE A 77 8.34 -4.10 -8.67
N ALA A 78 9.65 -4.09 -8.81
CA ALA A 78 10.53 -3.30 -7.94
C ALA A 78 10.23 -1.79 -7.99
N SER A 79 9.79 -1.26 -9.14
CA SER A 79 9.45 0.16 -9.30
C SER A 79 8.19 0.57 -8.53
N VAL A 80 7.26 -0.37 -8.35
CA VAL A 80 6.04 -0.20 -7.54
C VAL A 80 6.38 -0.40 -6.07
N VAL A 81 7.04 -1.52 -5.74
CA VAL A 81 7.38 -1.91 -4.35
C VAL A 81 8.25 -0.87 -3.67
N ARG A 82 9.19 -0.21 -4.35
CA ARG A 82 10.01 0.85 -3.72
C ARG A 82 9.18 2.05 -3.18
N GLN A 83 7.92 2.19 -3.58
CA GLN A 83 7.06 3.35 -3.29
C GLN A 83 5.92 3.05 -2.31
N HIS A 84 5.73 1.79 -1.89
CA HIS A 84 4.56 1.41 -1.10
C HIS A 84 4.52 2.07 0.28
N VAL A 85 5.67 2.28 0.93
CA VAL A 85 5.75 3.06 2.19
C VAL A 85 5.63 4.55 1.91
N ARG A 86 6.40 5.05 0.93
CA ARG A 86 6.50 6.47 0.58
C ARG A 86 6.53 6.64 -0.94
N LEU A 87 5.54 7.34 -1.48
CA LEU A 87 5.50 7.70 -2.90
C LEU A 87 6.64 8.66 -3.27
N SER A 88 7.03 8.66 -4.56
CA SER A 88 8.00 9.63 -5.07
C SER A 88 7.50 11.07 -4.90
N GLY A 89 8.38 11.96 -4.42
CA GLY A 89 8.09 13.39 -4.33
C GLY A 89 7.94 14.08 -5.70
N SER A 90 8.41 13.43 -6.76
CA SER A 90 8.26 13.91 -8.15
C SER A 90 6.95 13.47 -8.81
N ARG A 91 5.99 12.87 -8.07
CA ARG A 91 4.73 12.44 -8.67
C ARG A 91 3.91 13.66 -9.13
N PRO A 92 3.31 13.63 -10.33
CA PRO A 92 2.31 14.61 -10.73
C PRO A 92 1.13 14.65 -9.75
N PRO A 93 0.55 15.84 -9.46
CA PRO A 93 -0.71 15.95 -8.72
C PRO A 93 -1.82 15.13 -9.38
N GLY A 94 -2.70 14.49 -8.59
CA GLY A 94 -3.81 13.68 -9.09
C GLY A 94 -3.40 12.36 -9.77
N ARG A 95 -2.10 12.01 -9.79
CA ARG A 95 -1.67 10.75 -10.42
C ARG A 95 -2.18 9.55 -9.63
N VAL A 96 -2.91 8.67 -10.31
CA VAL A 96 -3.31 7.34 -9.83
C VAL A 96 -2.75 6.30 -10.80
N ALA A 97 -1.70 5.59 -10.38
CA ALA A 97 -1.11 4.45 -11.08
C ALA A 97 -0.85 3.29 -10.09
N GLU A 98 -0.19 2.23 -10.55
CA GLU A 98 -0.01 0.99 -9.79
C GLU A 98 0.70 1.21 -8.44
N ALA A 99 1.69 2.10 -8.40
CA ALA A 99 2.39 2.49 -7.17
C ALA A 99 1.45 3.15 -6.16
N GLU A 100 0.59 4.06 -6.62
CA GLU A 100 -0.40 4.72 -5.78
C GLU A 100 -1.47 3.76 -5.28
N ILE A 101 -1.93 2.83 -6.12
CA ILE A 101 -2.90 1.81 -5.72
C ILE A 101 -2.31 0.89 -4.64
N VAL A 102 -1.11 0.35 -4.82
CA VAL A 102 -0.49 -0.51 -3.81
C VAL A 102 -0.19 0.28 -2.52
N HIS A 103 0.30 1.51 -2.65
CA HIS A 103 0.57 2.40 -1.51
C HIS A 103 -0.68 2.71 -0.70
N TYR A 104 -1.81 2.95 -1.37
CA TYR A 104 -3.09 3.21 -0.72
C TYR A 104 -3.64 1.93 -0.10
N ALA A 105 -3.69 0.82 -0.86
CA ALA A 105 -4.21 -0.46 -0.38
C ALA A 105 -3.51 -0.96 0.89
N ASP A 106 -2.18 -0.82 1.00
CA ASP A 106 -1.42 -1.11 2.23
C ASP A 106 -1.95 -0.34 3.46
N LYS A 107 -2.31 0.93 3.27
CA LYS A 107 -2.86 1.79 4.34
C LYS A 107 -4.30 1.45 4.68
N ARG A 108 -5.02 0.82 3.75
CA ARG A 108 -6.38 0.29 3.94
C ARG A 108 -6.39 -1.04 4.69
N VAL A 109 -5.24 -1.61 5.05
CA VAL A 109 -5.17 -2.89 5.76
C VAL A 109 -4.41 -2.75 7.07
N VAL A 110 -5.07 -3.05 8.19
CA VAL A 110 -4.46 -3.20 9.51
C VAL A 110 -4.41 -4.69 9.84
N ASP A 111 -3.21 -5.21 10.07
CA ASP A 111 -2.94 -6.65 10.16
C ASP A 111 -3.45 -7.36 8.88
N ASP A 112 -4.56 -8.09 8.92
CA ASP A 112 -5.20 -8.73 7.76
C ASP A 112 -6.64 -8.23 7.51
N ARG A 113 -7.03 -7.12 8.14
CA ARG A 113 -8.37 -6.54 8.03
C ARG A 113 -8.38 -5.23 7.26
N ILE A 114 -9.38 -5.08 6.38
CA ILE A 114 -9.67 -3.81 5.71
C ILE A 114 -10.21 -2.80 6.73
N ALA A 115 -9.62 -1.62 6.79
CA ALA A 115 -9.92 -0.57 7.77
C ALA A 115 -10.00 0.80 7.07
N THR A 116 -10.85 1.71 7.55
CA THR A 116 -10.92 3.13 7.19
C THR A 116 -9.58 3.85 7.42
N LEU A 117 -9.29 4.96 6.71
CA LEU A 117 -8.07 5.73 6.97
C LEU A 117 -8.11 6.34 8.37
N SER A 118 -9.31 6.65 8.86
CA SER A 118 -9.54 7.08 10.24
C SER A 118 -9.14 6.00 11.25
N GLU A 119 -9.60 4.75 11.06
CA GLU A 119 -9.19 3.63 11.92
C GLU A 119 -7.67 3.36 11.85
N ARG A 120 -7.07 3.46 10.66
CA ARG A 120 -5.61 3.31 10.48
C ARG A 120 -4.86 4.41 11.20
N LEU A 121 -5.34 5.65 11.10
CA LEU A 121 -4.77 6.82 11.76
C LEU A 121 -4.79 6.63 13.28
N ASP A 122 -5.93 6.23 13.82
CA ASP A 122 -6.11 5.94 15.23
C ASP A 122 -5.20 4.81 15.73
N TYR A 123 -5.06 3.73 14.94
CA TYR A 123 -4.13 2.64 15.23
C TYR A 123 -2.69 3.16 15.31
N ILE A 124 -2.23 3.93 14.32
CA ILE A 124 -0.87 4.47 14.28
C ILE A 124 -0.65 5.42 15.46
N ARG A 125 -1.61 6.29 15.74
CA ARG A 125 -1.56 7.24 16.86
C ARG A 125 -1.35 6.52 18.19
N ARG A 126 -2.18 5.53 18.49
CA ARG A 126 -2.12 4.76 19.75
C ARG A 126 -0.81 3.98 19.90
N ARG A 127 -0.28 3.46 18.80
CA ARG A 127 0.86 2.54 18.83
C ARG A 127 2.23 3.23 18.77
N TYR A 128 2.34 4.33 18.01
CA TYR A 128 3.63 4.92 17.65
C TYR A 128 3.79 6.39 18.06
N CYS A 129 2.71 7.15 18.30
CA CYS A 129 2.80 8.58 18.54
C CYS A 129 2.87 8.93 20.03
N ARG A 130 4.04 8.69 20.63
CA ARG A 130 4.31 9.00 22.06
C ARG A 130 4.99 10.34 22.29
N THR A 131 5.35 11.06 21.22
CA THR A 131 6.03 12.36 21.29
C THR A 131 5.36 13.39 20.37
N PRO A 132 5.55 14.71 20.60
CA PRO A 132 5.05 15.75 19.70
C PRO A 132 5.52 15.59 18.26
N GLU A 133 6.78 15.19 18.05
CA GLU A 133 7.35 14.98 16.71
C GLU A 133 6.64 13.85 15.97
N ALA A 134 6.28 12.78 16.69
CA ALA A 134 5.53 11.67 16.13
C ALA A 134 4.09 12.08 15.77
N LEU A 135 3.49 13.05 16.47
CA LEU A 135 2.18 13.60 16.10
C LEU A 135 2.25 14.47 14.84
N VAL A 136 3.27 15.33 14.73
CA VAL A 136 3.51 16.14 13.51
C VAL A 136 3.80 15.25 12.31
N TRP A 137 4.57 14.18 12.50
CA TRP A 137 4.79 13.17 11.45
C TRP A 137 3.47 12.51 11.03
N LEU A 138 2.64 12.13 11.99
CA LEU A 138 1.36 11.47 11.72
C LEU A 138 0.40 12.38 10.95
N GLU A 139 0.34 13.66 11.29
CA GLU A 139 -0.46 14.66 10.58
C GLU A 139 -0.05 14.79 9.11
N LYS A 140 1.26 14.88 8.84
CA LYS A 140 1.76 14.92 7.46
C LYS A 140 1.47 13.64 6.69
N TRP A 141 1.64 12.49 7.36
CA TRP A 141 1.36 11.19 6.79
C TRP A 141 -0.12 11.02 6.45
N SER A 142 -1.02 11.42 7.36
CA SER A 142 -2.47 11.29 7.16
C SER A 142 -2.97 12.25 6.08
N ALA A 143 -2.48 13.50 6.05
CA ALA A 143 -2.81 14.44 4.99
C ALA A 143 -2.44 13.90 3.60
N SER A 144 -1.28 13.25 3.47
CA SER A 144 -0.88 12.59 2.22
C SER A 144 -1.77 11.40 1.87
N ALA A 145 -2.18 10.60 2.87
CA ALA A 145 -3.04 9.44 2.66
C ALA A 145 -4.45 9.85 2.22
N TYR A 146 -5.06 10.84 2.89
CA TYR A 146 -6.37 11.37 2.52
C TYR A 146 -6.36 12.07 1.16
N ARG A 147 -5.29 12.78 0.81
CA ARG A 147 -5.16 13.36 -0.53
C ARG A 147 -5.18 12.28 -1.61
N LEU A 148 -4.47 11.18 -1.40
CA LEU A 148 -4.48 10.08 -2.35
C LEU A 148 -5.83 9.34 -2.38
N GLU A 149 -6.51 9.22 -1.23
CA GLU A 149 -7.89 8.72 -1.21
C GLU A 149 -8.80 9.60 -2.08
N GLN A 150 -8.71 10.92 -1.95
CA GLN A 150 -9.44 11.83 -2.81
C GLN A 150 -9.08 11.64 -4.29
N ASP A 151 -7.79 11.62 -4.64
CA ASP A 151 -7.33 11.41 -6.02
C ASP A 151 -7.93 10.12 -6.64
N ILE A 152 -8.06 9.05 -5.85
CA ILE A 152 -8.63 7.77 -6.30
C ILE A 152 -10.16 7.85 -6.45
N PHE A 153 -10.84 8.43 -5.48
CA PHE A 153 -12.30 8.46 -5.44
C PHE A 153 -12.93 9.60 -6.25
N ASP A 154 -12.15 10.59 -6.69
CA ASP A 154 -12.54 11.52 -7.76
C ASP A 154 -12.71 10.81 -9.11
N LEU A 155 -12.05 9.66 -9.28
CA LEU A 155 -12.12 8.83 -10.48
C LEU A 155 -13.12 7.68 -10.38
N LEU A 156 -13.77 7.48 -9.23
CA LEU A 156 -14.65 6.35 -8.98
C LEU A 156 -15.99 6.79 -8.38
N PRO A 157 -17.14 6.31 -8.91
CA PRO A 157 -18.39 6.49 -8.20
C PRO A 157 -18.41 5.61 -6.93
N GLY A 158 -18.66 6.24 -5.77
CA GLY A 158 -18.80 5.58 -4.48
C GLY A 158 -18.03 6.26 -3.35
N SER A 159 -18.02 5.62 -2.17
CA SER A 159 -17.32 6.11 -0.99
C SER A 159 -16.17 5.16 -0.59
N PRO A 160 -15.01 5.68 -0.15
CA PRO A 160 -13.90 4.87 0.37
C PRO A 160 -14.29 4.01 1.58
N ASN A 161 -15.33 4.39 2.31
CA ASN A 161 -15.79 3.69 3.50
C ASN A 161 -16.47 2.35 3.17
N ASN A 162 -16.87 2.12 1.92
CA ASN A 162 -17.53 0.89 1.50
C ASN A 162 -16.56 -0.22 1.09
N LEU A 163 -15.24 0.04 1.09
CA LEU A 163 -14.23 -0.92 0.62
C LEU A 163 -14.26 -2.27 1.37
N ALA A 164 -14.51 -2.25 2.68
CA ALA A 164 -14.59 -3.48 3.49
C ALA A 164 -15.73 -4.39 3.01
N THR A 165 -16.89 -3.81 2.70
CA THR A 165 -18.08 -4.55 2.21
C THR A 165 -17.92 -5.02 0.77
N LEU A 166 -17.14 -4.31 -0.04
CA LEU A 166 -16.99 -4.55 -1.47
C LEU A 166 -15.91 -5.58 -1.83
N CYS A 167 -14.92 -5.79 -0.97
CA CYS A 167 -13.86 -6.80 -1.19
C CYS A 167 -14.23 -8.21 -0.67
N MET A 168 -15.39 -8.37 -0.03
CA MET A 168 -15.90 -9.64 0.49
C MET A 168 -16.91 -10.33 -0.47
N LYS A 169 -17.08 -9.80 -1.68
CA LYS A 169 -17.93 -10.36 -2.74
C LYS A 169 -17.06 -10.77 -3.92
#